data_AF-A0A5J5K9F0-F1
#
_entry.id   AF-A0A5J5K9F0-F1
#
_cell.length_a   1.000
_cell.length_b   1.000
_cell.length_c   1.000
_cell.angle_alpha   90.00
_cell.angle_beta   90.00
_cell.angle_gamma   90.00
#
_symmetry.space_group_name_H-M   'P 1'
#
loop_
_entity.id
_entity.type
_entity.pdbx_description
1 polymer ?
#
loop_
_entity_poly.entity_id
_entity_poly.type
_entity_poly.pdbx_seq_one_letter_code
_entity_poly.pdbx_strand_id
1 'polypeptide(L)'
;MRAEVEWVDSRQRLPGDGMPVAAAITGRFASDDTDERDPDAGQEFWLVRPMYFTTRHFAEDGREYRDCFVDSDGVVRLPYGRDCDETLEFDDPITHWAELPTLPGTNVHYLVGEKAETARANALGEGA
;
A
#
# COMPACT_ATOMS: atom_id res chain seq x y z
N MET A 1 -8.04 18.66 14.69
CA MET A 1 -6.59 18.45 14.62
C MET A 1 -6.27 17.96 13.22
N ARG A 2 -5.25 18.51 12.55
CA ARG A 2 -4.75 18.00 11.27
C ARG A 2 -3.41 17.32 11.55
N ALA A 3 -3.22 16.10 11.06
CA ALA A 3 -1.92 15.44 11.10
C ALA A 3 -1.11 15.90 9.89
N GLU A 4 0.14 16.31 10.11
CA GLU A 4 1.10 16.50 9.03
C GLU A 4 1.70 15.15 8.67
N VAL A 5 1.83 14.87 7.37
CA VAL A 5 2.30 13.60 6.84
C VAL A 5 3.44 13.88 5.87
N GLU A 6 4.58 13.21 6.08
CA GLU A 6 5.69 13.24 5.14
C GLU A 6 5.44 12.22 4.02
N TRP A 7 5.38 12.71 2.78
CA TRP A 7 5.31 11.88 1.59
C TRP A 7 6.70 11.72 0.98
N VAL A 8 7.08 10.46 0.74
CA VAL A 8 8.40 10.05 0.25
C VAL A 8 8.24 9.54 -1.18
N ASP A 9 9.01 10.11 -2.12
CA ASP A 9 9.06 9.61 -3.49
C ASP A 9 9.64 8.17 -3.49
N SER A 10 8.87 7.23 -4.03
CA SER A 10 9.22 5.80 -4.03
C SER A 10 10.51 5.49 -4.80
N ARG A 11 10.95 6.37 -5.69
CA ARG A 11 12.21 6.25 -6.43
C ARG A 11 13.41 6.71 -5.61
N GLN A 12 13.18 7.54 -4.60
CA GLN A 12 14.24 8.08 -3.75
C GLN A 12 14.50 7.17 -2.55
N ARG A 13 13.44 6.64 -1.95
CA ARG A 13 13.53 5.79 -0.76
C ARG A 13 12.35 4.85 -0.68
N LEU A 14 12.62 3.61 -0.31
CA LEU A 14 11.62 2.58 -0.07
C LEU A 14 11.36 2.41 1.44
N PRO A 15 10.17 1.90 1.84
CA PRO A 15 9.90 1.54 3.23
C PRO A 15 10.75 0.36 3.72
N GLY A 16 10.67 0.08 5.03
CA GLY A 16 11.22 -1.16 5.60
C GLY A 16 10.40 -2.39 5.19
N ASP A 17 11.04 -3.55 5.11
CA ASP A 17 10.36 -4.82 4.81
C ASP A 17 9.26 -5.14 5.82
N GLY A 18 8.08 -5.51 5.32
CA GLY A 18 6.88 -5.77 6.12
C GLY A 18 6.18 -4.51 6.66
N MET A 19 6.69 -3.31 6.36
CA MET A 19 6.14 -2.08 6.91
C MET A 19 4.81 -1.71 6.24
N PRO A 20 3.74 -1.47 7.01
CA PRO A 20 2.50 -0.93 6.47
C PRO A 20 2.64 0.57 6.21
N VAL A 21 2.11 1.02 5.08
CA VAL A 21 2.24 2.38 4.56
C VAL A 21 0.94 2.86 3.94
N ALA A 22 0.78 4.18 3.86
CA ALA A 22 -0.14 4.81 2.92
C ALA A 22 0.61 5.00 1.59
N ALA A 23 0.21 4.30 0.53
CA ALA A 23 0.85 4.38 -0.78
C ALA A 23 -0.02 5.18 -1.76
N ALA A 24 0.59 6.13 -2.46
CA ALA A 24 -0.05 6.94 -3.48
C ALA A 24 0.15 6.28 -4.85
N ILE A 25 -0.95 5.79 -5.45
CA ILE A 25 -0.97 5.15 -6.77
C ILE A 25 -1.58 6.08 -7.81
N THR A 26 -1.06 6.01 -9.03
CA THR A 26 -1.60 6.75 -10.18
C THR A 26 -1.88 5.79 -11.31
N GLY A 27 -2.98 5.96 -12.02
CA GLY A 27 -3.35 5.08 -13.13
C GLY A 27 -4.59 5.60 -13.86
N ARG A 28 -5.25 4.72 -14.61
CA ARG A 28 -6.53 5.00 -15.26
C ARG A 28 -7.54 3.93 -14.89
N PHE A 29 -8.79 4.32 -14.65
CA PHE A 29 -9.84 3.32 -14.46
C PHE A 29 -10.03 2.52 -15.73
N ALA A 30 -10.13 1.19 -15.59
CA ALA A 30 -10.35 0.29 -16.70
C ALA A 30 -11.64 0.67 -17.43
N SER A 31 -11.54 0.82 -18.74
CA SER A 31 -12.71 0.91 -19.61
C SER A 31 -13.14 -0.52 -19.91
N ASP A 32 -14.10 -1.08 -19.17
CA ASP A 32 -14.66 -2.37 -19.56
C ASP A 32 -15.52 -2.16 -20.82
N ASP A 33 -15.17 -2.81 -21.93
CA ASP A 33 -15.92 -2.76 -23.19
C ASP A 33 -17.36 -3.30 -23.04
N THR A 34 -17.68 -3.97 -21.93
CA THR A 34 -19.00 -4.55 -21.66
C THR A 34 -19.99 -3.62 -20.96
N ASP A 35 -19.52 -2.51 -20.37
CA ASP A 35 -20.34 -1.49 -19.73
C ASP A 35 -20.09 -0.14 -20.40
N GLU A 36 -20.77 0.11 -21.53
CA GLU A 36 -20.75 1.38 -22.29
C GLU A 36 -21.21 2.64 -21.48
N ARG A 37 -21.31 2.55 -20.15
CA ARG A 37 -21.88 3.56 -19.26
C ARG A 37 -21.08 3.85 -17.99
N ASP A 38 -19.86 3.33 -17.81
CA ASP A 38 -19.03 3.85 -16.73
C ASP A 38 -18.54 5.27 -17.11
N PRO A 39 -19.04 6.35 -16.47
CA PRO A 39 -18.60 7.71 -16.77
C PRO A 39 -17.13 7.94 -16.38
N ASP A 40 -16.56 7.07 -15.56
CA ASP A 40 -15.21 7.17 -15.05
C ASP A 40 -14.19 6.32 -15.84
N ALA A 41 -14.66 5.54 -16.83
CA ALA A 41 -13.81 4.78 -17.74
C ALA A 41 -12.73 5.66 -18.40
N GLY A 42 -11.47 5.24 -18.26
CA GLY A 42 -10.31 5.96 -18.80
C GLY A 42 -9.93 7.24 -18.06
N GLN A 43 -10.67 7.66 -17.02
CA GLN A 43 -10.27 8.80 -16.20
C GLN A 43 -8.98 8.49 -15.44
N GLU A 44 -8.08 9.47 -15.39
CA GLU A 44 -6.85 9.39 -14.60
C GLU A 44 -7.19 9.53 -13.12
N PHE A 45 -6.63 8.64 -12.31
CA PHE A 45 -6.73 8.73 -10.86
C PHE A 45 -5.36 8.93 -10.23
N TRP A 46 -5.36 9.60 -9.09
CA TRP A 46 -4.26 9.62 -8.14
C TRP A 46 -4.86 9.50 -6.74
N LEU A 47 -4.65 8.35 -6.10
CA LEU A 47 -5.33 8.01 -4.86
C LEU A 47 -4.38 7.33 -3.89
N VAL A 48 -4.77 7.32 -2.60
CA VAL A 48 -3.99 6.73 -1.52
C VAL A 48 -4.66 5.44 -1.05
N ARG A 49 -3.88 4.36 -0.93
CA ARG A 49 -4.33 3.08 -0.37
C ARG A 49 -3.41 2.60 0.75
N PRO A 50 -3.95 1.95 1.79
CA PRO A 50 -3.14 1.21 2.75
C PRO A 50 -2.55 -0.03 2.07
N MET A 51 -1.26 -0.22 2.20
CA MET A 51 -0.51 -1.36 1.67
C MET A 51 0.58 -1.76 2.67
N TYR A 52 1.24 -2.89 2.47
CA TYR A 52 2.54 -3.15 3.08
C TYR A 52 3.61 -3.26 2.01
N PHE A 53 4.83 -2.82 2.35
CA PHE A 53 5.98 -3.01 1.49
C PHE A 53 6.69 -4.31 1.82
N THR A 54 7.18 -5.02 0.79
CA THR A 54 8.10 -6.12 0.99
C THR A 54 9.19 -6.17 -0.06
N THR A 55 10.38 -6.55 0.40
CA THR A 55 11.56 -6.76 -0.46
C THR A 55 11.42 -7.99 -1.34
N ARG A 56 10.59 -8.98 -0.94
CA ARG A 56 10.36 -10.20 -1.70
C ARG A 56 8.94 -10.74 -1.49
N HIS A 57 8.15 -10.76 -2.56
CA HIS A 57 6.82 -11.34 -2.58
C HIS A 57 6.75 -12.47 -3.61
N PHE A 58 6.01 -13.53 -3.30
CA PHE A 58 5.69 -14.60 -4.23
C PHE A 58 4.20 -14.59 -4.49
N ALA A 59 3.80 -14.32 -5.74
CA ALA A 59 2.41 -14.45 -6.14
C ALA A 59 2.00 -15.92 -6.23
N GLU A 60 0.69 -16.16 -6.32
CA GLU A 60 0.10 -17.50 -6.38
C GLU A 60 0.58 -18.32 -7.59
N ASP A 61 0.93 -17.64 -8.68
CA ASP A 61 1.53 -18.24 -9.89
C ASP A 61 3.01 -18.62 -9.72
N GLY A 62 3.59 -18.36 -8.55
CA GLY A 62 5.00 -18.61 -8.22
C GLY A 62 5.95 -17.52 -8.68
N ARG A 63 5.45 -16.42 -9.28
CA ARG A 63 6.28 -15.29 -9.70
C ARG A 63 6.83 -14.55 -8.49
N GLU A 64 8.13 -14.26 -8.54
CA GLU A 64 8.81 -13.45 -7.53
C GLU A 64 8.75 -11.98 -7.94
N TYR A 65 8.25 -11.14 -7.04
CA TYR A 65 8.33 -9.69 -7.09
C TYR A 65 9.32 -9.18 -6.05
N ARG A 66 10.06 -8.14 -6.40
CA ARG A 66 11.02 -7.49 -5.51
C ARG A 66 10.65 -6.04 -5.30
N ASP A 67 10.89 -5.55 -4.09
CA ASP A 67 10.65 -4.16 -3.70
C ASP A 67 9.25 -3.68 -4.10
N CYS A 68 8.23 -4.42 -3.64
CA CYS A 68 6.85 -4.26 -4.08
C CYS A 68 5.92 -3.88 -2.93
N PHE A 69 4.79 -3.29 -3.29
CA PHE A 69 3.72 -2.90 -2.39
C PHE A 69 2.54 -3.83 -2.63
N VAL A 70 1.98 -4.38 -1.55
CA VAL A 70 0.90 -5.36 -1.63
C VAL A 70 -0.28 -4.83 -0.81
N ASP A 71 -1.45 -4.77 -1.44
CA ASP A 71 -2.69 -4.38 -0.76
C ASP A 71 -3.35 -5.56 -0.02
N SER A 72 -4.46 -5.30 0.67
CA SER A 72 -5.21 -6.32 1.42
C SER A 72 -5.81 -7.41 0.54
N ASP A 73 -6.01 -7.11 -0.75
CA ASP A 73 -6.59 -8.03 -1.73
C ASP A 73 -5.49 -8.86 -2.43
N GLY A 74 -4.22 -8.65 -2.04
CA GLY A 74 -3.07 -9.35 -2.60
C GLY A 74 -2.55 -8.75 -3.91
N VAL A 75 -3.08 -7.60 -4.36
CA VAL A 75 -2.62 -6.97 -5.60
C VAL A 75 -1.26 -6.33 -5.34
N VAL A 76 -0.27 -6.78 -6.13
CA VAL A 76 1.10 -6.30 -6.11
C VAL A 76 1.21 -5.05 -6.99
N ARG A 77 1.98 -4.06 -6.53
CA ARG A 77 2.34 -2.86 -7.31
C ARG A 77 3.80 -2.51 -7.11
N LEU A 78 4.39 -1.89 -8.12
CA LEU A 78 5.80 -1.49 -8.12
C LEU A 78 5.96 0.03 -8.03
N PRO A 79 7.11 0.52 -7.53
CA PRO A 79 7.50 1.92 -7.66
C PRO A 79 7.43 2.43 -9.10
N TYR A 80 6.99 3.66 -9.27
CA TYR A 80 6.97 4.35 -10.56
C TYR A 80 8.37 4.42 -11.16
N GLY A 81 8.51 4.07 -12.44
CA GLY A 81 9.79 4.12 -13.16
C GLY A 81 10.74 2.95 -12.85
N ARG A 82 10.29 1.90 -12.14
CA ARG A 82 10.93 0.58 -12.22
C ARG A 82 10.63 -0.01 -13.59
N ASP A 83 11.64 -0.62 -14.22
CA ASP A 83 11.44 -1.47 -15.38
C ASP A 83 10.55 -2.65 -14.96
N CYS A 84 9.26 -2.53 -15.23
CA CYS A 84 8.38 -3.67 -15.28
C CYS A 84 8.95 -4.59 -16.37
N ASP A 85 9.00 -5.90 -16.13
CA ASP A 85 8.98 -6.83 -17.25
C ASP A 85 7.81 -6.39 -18.16
N GLU A 86 8.01 -6.26 -19.46
CA GLU A 86 6.98 -5.74 -20.39
C GLU A 86 5.70 -6.61 -20.36
N THR A 87 5.78 -7.80 -19.74
CA THR A 87 4.66 -8.70 -19.44
C THR A 87 3.90 -8.37 -18.15
N LEU A 88 4.37 -7.42 -17.36
CA LEU A 88 3.75 -6.93 -16.11
C LEU A 88 3.09 -5.59 -16.37
N GLU A 89 1.84 -5.65 -16.79
CA GLU A 89 0.95 -4.48 -16.81
C GLU A 89 0.56 -4.15 -15.37
N PHE A 90 1.41 -3.40 -14.67
CA PHE A 90 0.98 -2.67 -13.49
C PHE A 90 0.40 -1.34 -13.98
N ASP A 91 -0.92 -1.32 -14.21
CA ASP A 91 -1.63 -0.14 -14.69
C ASP A 91 -1.63 1.03 -13.70
N ASP A 92 -1.18 0.80 -12.46
CA ASP A 92 -1.25 1.76 -11.38
C ASP A 92 -0.01 1.81 -10.45
N PRO A 93 1.14 2.30 -10.96
CA PRO A 93 2.40 2.38 -10.19
C PRO A 93 2.32 3.26 -8.93
N ILE A 94 3.18 2.94 -7.98
CA ILE A 94 3.35 3.66 -6.72
C ILE A 94 4.23 4.89 -6.95
N THR A 95 3.70 6.08 -6.75
CA THR A 95 4.47 7.32 -6.89
C THR A 95 5.18 7.68 -5.58
N HIS A 96 4.43 7.68 -4.48
CA HIS A 96 4.90 8.07 -3.15
C HIS A 96 4.37 7.13 -2.08
N TRP A 97 4.99 7.16 -0.91
CA TRP A 97 4.47 6.51 0.27
C TRP A 97 4.64 7.39 1.51
N ALA A 98 3.87 7.10 2.54
CA ALA A 98 3.97 7.73 3.85
C ALA A 98 3.78 6.67 4.95
N GLU A 99 4.39 6.91 6.10
CA GLU A 99 4.14 6.11 7.30
C GLU A 99 2.67 6.26 7.72
N LEU A 100 2.05 5.17 8.18
CA LEU A 100 0.71 5.24 8.77
C LEU A 100 0.73 6.02 10.09
N PRO A 101 -0.41 6.52 10.59
CA PRO A 101 -0.48 7.03 11.96
C PRO A 101 -0.04 5.98 12.99
N THR A 102 0.47 6.42 14.15
CA THR A 102 0.77 5.49 15.25
C THR A 102 -0.50 4.88 15.84
N LEU A 103 -0.38 3.67 16.39
CA LEU A 103 -1.50 3.02 17.08
C LEU A 103 -1.93 3.86 18.29
N PRO A 104 -3.25 3.90 18.62
CA PRO A 104 -3.76 4.68 19.74
C PRO A 104 -3.00 4.43 21.04
N GLY A 105 -2.53 5.51 21.68
CA GLY A 105 -1.78 5.42 22.95
C GLY A 105 -0.34 4.89 22.81
N THR A 106 0.18 4.77 21.59
CA THR A 106 1.55 4.27 21.33
C THR A 106 2.35 5.24 20.45
N ASN A 107 3.65 4.98 20.36
CA ASN A 107 4.58 5.64 19.43
C ASN A 107 5.01 4.72 18.27
N VAL A 108 4.27 3.65 17.99
CA VAL A 108 4.59 2.68 16.94
C VAL A 108 3.47 2.61 15.91
N HIS A 109 3.82 2.33 14.65
CA HIS A 109 2.88 2.30 13.52
C HIS A 109 2.17 0.96 13.37
N TYR A 110 2.78 -0.13 13.86
CA TYR A 110 2.20 -1.46 13.84
C TYR A 110 2.78 -2.35 14.95
N LEU A 111 2.04 -3.39 15.30
CA LEU A 111 2.43 -4.42 16.26
C LEU A 111 1.98 -5.78 15.72
N VAL A 112 2.73 -6.82 16.06
CA VAL A 112 2.43 -8.22 15.73
C VAL A 112 2.57 -9.11 16.96
N GLY A 113 1.87 -10.24 16.98
CA GLY A 113 1.89 -11.22 18.07
C GLY A 113 1.34 -10.68 19.40
N GLU A 114 1.89 -11.16 20.52
CA GLU A 114 1.43 -10.85 21.89
C GLU A 114 1.37 -9.34 22.19
N LYS A 115 2.27 -8.54 21.58
CA LYS A 115 2.26 -7.08 21.74
C LYS A 115 1.00 -6.45 21.15
N ALA A 116 0.49 -6.98 20.04
CA ALA A 116 -0.74 -6.51 19.43
C ALA A 116 -1.96 -6.84 20.31
N GLU A 117 -1.99 -8.03 20.90
CA GLU A 117 -3.05 -8.43 21.84
C GLU A 117 -3.10 -7.49 23.05
N THR A 118 -1.94 -7.23 23.66
CA THR A 118 -1.82 -6.32 24.80
C THR A 118 -2.27 -4.90 24.45
N ALA A 119 -1.80 -4.36 23.31
CA ALA A 119 -2.18 -3.03 22.87
C ALA A 119 -3.68 -2.91 22.59
N ARG A 120 -4.29 -3.95 22.00
CA ARG A 120 -5.74 -4.00 21.76
C ARG A 120 -6.53 -3.98 23.05
N ALA A 121 -6.18 -4.83 24.02
CA ALA A 121 -6.86 -4.87 25.32
C ALA A 121 -6.80 -3.51 26.04
N ASN A 122 -5.63 -2.86 26.02
CA ASN A 122 -5.45 -1.52 26.60
C ASN A 122 -6.29 -0.46 25.89
N ALA A 123 -6.37 -0.49 24.55
CA ALA A 123 -7.13 0.47 23.77
C ALA A 123 -8.66 0.34 23.96
N LEU A 124 -9.15 -0.89 24.19
CA LEU A 124 -10.58 -1.17 24.39
C LEU A 124 -11.03 -1.08 25.85
N GLY A 125 -10.09 -0.86 26.79
CA GLY A 125 -10.41 -0.83 28.23
C GLY A 125 -10.76 -2.22 28.80
N GLU A 126 -10.37 -3.30 28.12
CA GLU A 126 -10.59 -4.69 28.56
C GLU A 126 -9.54 -5.17 29.59
N GLY A 127 -8.61 -4.28 29.97
CA GLY A 127 -7.52 -4.53 30.92
C GLY A 127 -7.62 -3.73 32.22
N ALA A 128 -8.79 -3.70 32.86
CA ALA A 128 -8.98 -3.19 34.22
C ALA A 128 -9.55 -4.27 35.15
#